data_AF-K7YZH4-F1
#
_entry.id   AF-K7YZH4-F1
#
_cell.length_a   1.000
_cell.length_b   1.000
_cell.length_c   1.000
_cell.angle_alpha   90.00
_cell.angle_beta   90.00
_cell.angle_gamma   90.00
#
_symmetry.space_group_name_H-M   'P 1'
#
loop_
_entity.id
_entity.type
_entity.pdbx_description
1 polymer ?
#
loop_
_entity_poly.entity_id
_entity_poly.type
_entity_poly.pdbx_seq_one_letter_code
_entity_poly.pdbx_strand_id
1 'polypeptide(L)'
;MYEGLLSINCYFVNNNTSEFIYRLTFCITHNYSLLISCIQSKKDLEPMHFDFLAKYCKAKISFFLVGIAKELAKLLGCFKTLGIPSEGSSINGKIRAGEDCFNYDNFFTQCEAELIEIEKSTYWEIPLYEKPIEEYPHKHRTKKRARRKVLETFKQDLEKILVLD
;
A
#
# COMPACT_ATOMS: atom_id res chain seq x y z
N MET A 1 22.08 3.13 9.85
CA MET A 1 21.34 2.22 8.95
C MET A 1 20.44 1.36 9.83
N TYR A 2 19.22 1.81 10.11
CA TYR A 2 18.20 0.99 10.76
C TYR A 2 17.27 0.47 9.66
N GLU A 3 17.79 -0.41 8.80
CA GLU A 3 17.01 -1.02 7.73
C GLU A 3 16.25 -2.23 8.28
N GLY A 4 15.31 -1.96 9.19
CA GLY A 4 14.30 -2.95 9.54
C GLY A 4 13.35 -3.11 8.36
N LEU A 5 13.37 -4.29 7.72
CA LEU A 5 12.37 -4.64 6.73
C LEU A 5 11.08 -5.04 7.46
N LEU A 6 10.04 -4.23 7.32
CA LEU A 6 8.74 -4.45 7.93
C LEU A 6 7.72 -4.91 6.88
N SER A 7 6.63 -5.52 7.35
CA SER A 7 5.57 -5.96 6.43
C SER A 7 4.17 -5.88 7.03
N ILE A 8 3.22 -5.49 6.19
CA ILE A 8 1.78 -5.65 6.42
C ILE A 8 1.36 -6.93 5.71
N ASN A 9 0.89 -7.92 6.47
CA ASN A 9 0.46 -9.20 5.93
C ASN A 9 -1.06 -9.34 6.05
N CYS A 10 -1.70 -9.76 4.96
CA CYS A 10 -3.11 -10.11 4.93
C CYS A 10 -3.23 -11.63 4.86
N TYR A 11 -3.97 -12.19 5.82
CA TYR A 11 -4.28 -13.61 5.89
C TYR A 11 -5.78 -13.83 5.79
N PHE A 12 -6.17 -14.89 5.09
CA PHE A 12 -7.51 -15.44 5.15
C PHE A 12 -7.56 -16.47 6.28
N VAL A 13 -8.52 -16.30 7.19
CA VAL A 13 -8.69 -17.20 8.34
C VAL A 13 -10.02 -17.93 8.18
N ASN A 14 -9.96 -19.26 8.15
CA ASN A 14 -11.13 -20.12 8.14
C ASN A 14 -10.94 -21.23 9.20
N ASN A 15 -11.85 -21.29 10.16
CA ASN A 15 -11.76 -22.16 11.34
C ASN A 15 -10.39 -21.99 12.05
N ASN A 16 -9.53 -23.00 11.98
CA ASN A 16 -8.18 -23.04 12.58
C ASN A 16 -7.04 -22.92 11.56
N THR A 17 -7.36 -22.62 10.30
CA THR A 17 -6.36 -22.45 9.24
C THR A 17 -6.20 -20.97 8.90
N SER A 18 -4.96 -20.54 8.78
CA SER A 18 -4.58 -19.21 8.31
C SER A 18 -3.79 -19.36 7.02
N GLU A 19 -4.25 -18.69 5.98
CA GLU A 19 -3.65 -18.71 4.67
C GLU A 19 -3.14 -17.32 4.30
N PHE A 20 -1.88 -17.23 3.88
CA PHE A 20 -1.32 -15.99 3.37
C PHE A 20 -1.97 -15.59 2.04
N ILE A 21 -2.38 -14.32 1.93
CA ILE A 21 -3.04 -13.79 0.73
C ILE A 21 -2.21 -12.67 0.10
N TYR A 22 -1.80 -11.68 0.90
CA TYR A 22 -1.02 -10.52 0.43
C TYR A 22 0.01 -10.05 1.43
N ARG A 23 1.11 -9.48 0.91
CA ARG A 23 2.14 -8.78 1.67
C ARG A 23 2.42 -7.43 1.03
N LEU A 24 2.48 -6.39 1.85
CA LEU A 24 3.18 -5.15 1.52
C LEU A 24 4.42 -5.09 2.39
N THR A 25 5.59 -4.98 1.76
CA THR A 25 6.87 -4.84 2.43
C THR A 25 7.34 -3.40 2.34
N PHE A 26 7.87 -2.87 3.44
CA PHE A 26 8.35 -1.50 3.53
C PHE A 26 9.51 -1.36 4.52
N CYS A 27 10.18 -0.22 4.49
CA CYS A 27 11.12 0.21 5.52
C CYS A 27 10.91 1.70 5.84
N ILE A 28 11.50 2.16 6.94
CA ILE A 28 11.57 3.59 7.26
C ILE A 28 12.98 4.06 6.88
N THR A 29 13.06 5.05 6.00
CA THR A 29 14.34 5.63 5.56
C THR A 29 14.93 6.53 6.65
N HIS A 30 16.22 6.88 6.55
CA HIS A 30 16.85 7.87 7.43
C HIS A 30 16.17 9.24 7.39
N ASN A 31 15.58 9.61 6.26
CA ASN A 31 14.81 10.85 6.09
C ASN A 31 13.35 10.74 6.59
N TYR A 32 13.04 9.79 7.48
CA TYR A 32 11.69 9.57 8.03
C TYR A 32 10.61 9.47 6.95
N SER A 33 10.86 8.67 5.93
CA SER A 33 9.88 8.32 4.89
C SER A 33 9.57 6.83 4.97
N LEU A 34 8.30 6.45 4.79
CA LEU A 34 7.92 5.06 4.67
C LEU A 34 8.08 4.63 3.20
N LEU A 35 9.07 3.79 2.90
CA LEU A 35 9.36 3.31 1.55
C LEU A 35 8.74 1.94 1.32
N ILE A 36 7.74 1.87 0.46
CA ILE A 36 7.12 0.63 -0.01
C ILE A 36 8.05 -0.01 -1.04
N SER A 37 8.64 -1.14 -0.66
CA SER A 37 9.58 -1.87 -1.52
C SER A 37 8.89 -2.91 -2.40
N CYS A 38 7.79 -3.50 -1.93
CA CYS A 38 7.12 -4.56 -2.68
C CYS A 38 5.65 -4.75 -2.24
N ILE A 39 4.79 -5.11 -3.19
CA ILE A 39 3.43 -5.61 -2.95
C ILE A 39 3.30 -6.96 -3.67
N GLN A 40 3.01 -8.02 -2.92
CA GLN A 40 2.98 -9.39 -3.43
C GLN A 40 1.69 -10.09 -3.01
N SER A 41 1.11 -10.87 -3.93
CA SER A 41 0.03 -11.79 -3.64
C SER A 41 0.56 -13.22 -3.47
N LYS A 42 -0.24 -14.09 -2.87
CA LYS A 42 -0.08 -15.53 -3.04
C LYS A 42 -0.18 -15.88 -4.53
N LYS A 43 0.62 -16.85 -4.97
CA LYS A 43 0.47 -17.45 -6.29
C LYS A 43 -0.85 -18.22 -6.36
N ASP A 44 -1.54 -18.16 -7.49
CA ASP A 44 -2.76 -18.92 -7.75
C ASP A 44 -3.89 -18.64 -6.73
N LEU A 45 -4.03 -17.35 -6.35
CA LEU A 45 -5.05 -16.92 -5.41
C LEU A 45 -6.46 -17.11 -5.98
N GLU A 46 -7.36 -17.69 -5.21
CA GLU A 46 -8.74 -17.92 -5.66
C GLU A 46 -9.54 -16.63 -5.89
N PRO A 47 -10.39 -16.56 -6.93
CA PRO A 47 -11.22 -15.38 -7.24
C PRO A 47 -12.04 -14.86 -6.06
N MET A 48 -12.53 -15.77 -5.19
CA MET A 48 -13.33 -15.41 -4.02
C MET A 48 -12.61 -14.45 -3.07
N HIS A 49 -11.29 -14.55 -2.94
CA HIS A 49 -10.51 -13.67 -2.06
C HIS A 49 -10.49 -12.24 -2.61
N PHE A 50 -10.35 -12.09 -3.93
CA PHE A 50 -10.40 -10.78 -4.58
C PHE A 50 -11.77 -10.12 -4.40
N ASP A 51 -12.85 -10.87 -4.58
CA ASP A 51 -14.22 -10.37 -4.43
C ASP A 51 -14.52 -9.97 -2.98
N PHE A 52 -14.11 -10.80 -2.01
CA PHE A 52 -14.25 -10.49 -0.60
C PHE A 52 -13.51 -9.20 -0.23
N LEU A 53 -12.23 -9.10 -0.61
CA LEU A 53 -11.40 -7.93 -0.31
C LEU A 53 -11.93 -6.69 -1.02
N ALA A 54 -12.35 -6.79 -2.29
CA ALA A 54 -12.95 -5.68 -3.01
C ALA A 54 -14.25 -5.20 -2.37
N LYS A 55 -15.07 -6.13 -1.88
CA LYS A 55 -16.33 -5.82 -1.18
C LYS A 55 -16.10 -5.21 0.19
N TYR A 56 -15.14 -5.70 0.96
CA TYR A 56 -14.87 -5.25 2.32
C TYR A 56 -14.02 -3.96 2.34
N CYS A 57 -12.86 -3.98 1.69
CA CYS A 57 -11.93 -2.85 1.62
C CYS A 57 -12.43 -1.72 0.70
N LYS A 58 -13.49 -1.97 -0.09
CA LYS A 58 -14.03 -1.03 -1.10
C LYS A 58 -12.98 -0.56 -2.12
N ALA A 59 -11.91 -1.33 -2.30
CA ALA A 59 -10.78 -1.08 -3.19
C ALA A 59 -10.11 -2.41 -3.56
N LYS A 60 -9.31 -2.45 -4.63
CA LYS A 60 -8.40 -3.59 -4.81
C LYS A 60 -7.42 -3.59 -3.64
N ILE A 61 -7.06 -4.78 -3.17
CA ILE A 61 -6.25 -4.95 -1.96
C ILE A 61 -4.91 -4.23 -2.00
N SER A 62 -4.24 -4.14 -3.16
CA SER A 62 -3.00 -3.36 -3.30
C SER A 62 -3.19 -1.88 -2.93
N PHE A 63 -4.25 -1.23 -3.41
CA PHE A 63 -4.58 0.15 -3.04
C PHE A 63 -4.95 0.29 -1.57
N PHE A 64 -5.58 -0.74 -1.00
CA PHE A 64 -5.94 -0.74 0.42
C PHE A 64 -4.70 -0.85 1.31
N LEU A 65 -3.75 -1.72 0.96
CA LEU A 65 -2.48 -1.86 1.65
C LEU A 65 -1.65 -0.57 1.59
N VAL A 66 -1.62 0.13 0.45
CA VAL A 66 -1.02 1.48 0.37
C VAL A 66 -1.75 2.46 1.29
N GLY A 67 -3.08 2.36 1.41
CA GLY A 67 -3.85 3.15 2.38
C GLY A 67 -3.42 2.89 3.82
N ILE A 68 -3.26 1.63 4.22
CA ILE A 68 -2.75 1.26 5.56
C ILE A 68 -1.32 1.78 5.75
N ALA A 69 -0.45 1.61 4.75
CA ALA A 69 0.92 2.10 4.80
C ALA A 69 0.98 3.62 5.01
N LYS A 70 0.07 4.38 4.39
CA LYS A 70 -0.05 5.83 4.60
C LYS A 70 -0.51 6.18 6.03
N GLU A 71 -1.50 5.48 6.58
CA GLU A 71 -1.91 5.73 7.97
C GLU A 71 -0.80 5.36 8.96
N LEU A 72 -0.09 4.25 8.71
CA LEU A 72 1.07 3.86 9.48
C LEU A 72 2.19 4.90 9.38
N ALA A 73 2.48 5.42 8.18
CA ALA A 73 3.45 6.49 7.98
C ALA A 73 3.12 7.72 8.84
N LYS A 74 1.86 8.14 8.88
CA LYS A 74 1.43 9.28 9.71
C LYS A 74 1.62 8.99 11.21
N LEU A 75 1.21 7.80 11.67
CA LEU A 75 1.34 7.40 13.08
C LEU A 75 2.81 7.34 13.52
N LEU A 76 3.70 6.92 12.63
CA LEU A 76 5.15 6.85 12.87
C LEU A 76 5.86 8.19 12.64
N GLY A 77 5.14 9.29 12.42
CA GLY A 77 5.71 10.62 12.20
C GLY A 77 6.49 10.76 10.89
N CYS A 78 6.27 9.87 9.91
CA CYS A 78 6.93 9.96 8.61
C CYS A 78 6.35 11.12 7.78
N PHE A 79 7.22 11.85 7.09
CA PHE A 79 6.83 13.00 6.26
C PHE A 79 6.33 12.61 4.88
N LYS A 80 6.70 11.41 4.40
CA LYS A 80 6.34 10.91 3.06
C LYS A 80 6.06 9.41 3.08
N THR A 81 5.26 8.97 2.12
CA THR A 81 5.21 7.56 1.69
C THR A 81 5.81 7.49 0.29
N LEU A 82 6.76 6.59 0.09
CA LEU A 82 7.48 6.42 -1.16
C LEU A 82 7.21 5.04 -1.77
N GLY A 83 7.28 4.93 -3.09
CA GLY A 83 7.26 3.68 -3.83
C GLY A 83 8.49 3.54 -4.71
N ILE A 84 9.04 2.32 -4.83
CA ILE A 84 10.15 2.04 -5.75
C ILE A 84 9.61 1.91 -7.18
N PRO A 85 10.22 2.59 -8.19
CA PRO A 85 9.86 2.41 -9.59
C PRO A 85 10.04 0.97 -10.07
N SER A 86 9.35 0.57 -11.14
CA SER A 86 9.43 -0.81 -11.63
C SER A 86 10.87 -1.20 -12.02
N GLU A 87 11.65 -0.25 -12.55
CA GLU A 87 13.06 -0.45 -12.89
C GLU A 87 13.95 -0.73 -11.67
N GLY A 88 13.68 -0.10 -10.53
CA GLY A 88 14.41 -0.30 -9.27
C GLY A 88 13.94 -1.51 -8.47
N SER A 89 12.88 -2.19 -8.90
CA SER A 89 12.26 -3.29 -8.18
C SER A 89 12.80 -4.66 -8.61
N SER A 90 12.63 -5.67 -7.75
CA SER A 90 13.07 -7.05 -8.01
C SER A 90 12.40 -7.72 -9.21
N ILE A 91 11.35 -7.11 -9.78
CA ILE A 91 10.65 -7.62 -10.96
C ILE A 91 11.18 -7.07 -12.29
N ASN A 92 12.14 -6.13 -12.28
CA ASN A 92 12.68 -5.52 -13.52
C ASN A 92 13.20 -6.58 -14.51
N GLY A 93 13.86 -7.63 -14.02
CA GLY A 93 14.31 -8.74 -14.86
C GLY A 93 13.16 -9.42 -15.61
N LYS A 94 11.99 -9.56 -14.98
CA LYS A 94 10.78 -10.15 -15.57
C LYS A 94 10.13 -9.21 -16.57
N ILE A 95 10.08 -7.91 -16.26
CA ILE A 95 9.60 -6.86 -17.19
C ILE A 95 10.42 -6.88 -18.48
N ARG A 96 11.76 -6.91 -18.36
CA ARG A 96 12.68 -6.99 -19.51
C ARG A 96 12.53 -8.27 -20.31
N ALA A 97 12.11 -9.37 -19.67
CA ALA A 97 11.79 -10.63 -20.33
C ALA A 97 10.40 -10.66 -20.98
N GLY A 98 9.61 -9.59 -20.85
CA GLY A 98 8.25 -9.51 -21.40
C GLY A 98 7.21 -10.32 -20.62
N GLU A 99 7.51 -10.74 -19.39
CA GLU A 99 6.54 -11.44 -18.55
C GLU A 99 5.44 -10.48 -18.07
N ASP A 100 4.21 -10.98 -17.99
CA ASP A 100 3.12 -10.26 -17.34
C ASP A 100 3.39 -10.17 -15.83
N CYS A 101 3.77 -8.98 -15.39
CA CYS A 101 4.18 -8.72 -14.02
C CYS A 101 3.63 -7.38 -13.53
N PHE A 102 3.67 -7.21 -12.20
CA PHE A 102 3.04 -6.06 -11.56
C PHE A 102 3.72 -4.75 -11.96
N ASN A 103 3.08 -3.93 -12.80
CA ASN A 103 3.62 -2.64 -13.18
C ASN A 103 3.48 -1.62 -12.03
N TYR A 104 4.55 -1.41 -11.27
CA TYR A 104 4.59 -0.48 -10.14
C TYR A 104 4.38 0.97 -10.57
N ASP A 105 4.92 1.38 -11.72
CA ASP A 105 4.81 2.76 -12.20
C ASP A 105 3.36 3.12 -12.53
N ASN A 106 2.66 2.25 -13.26
CA ASN A 106 1.23 2.42 -13.52
C ASN A 106 0.41 2.37 -12.22
N PHE A 107 0.76 1.47 -11.30
CA PHE A 107 0.08 1.35 -10.01
C PHE A 107 0.22 2.62 -9.16
N PHE A 108 1.43 3.13 -8.97
CA PHE A 108 1.68 4.34 -8.18
C PHE A 108 1.12 5.60 -8.84
N THR A 109 1.13 5.68 -10.17
CA THR A 109 0.40 6.74 -10.90
C THR A 109 -1.09 6.75 -10.52
N GLN A 110 -1.74 5.58 -10.41
CA GLN A 110 -3.13 5.46 -9.96
C GLN A 110 -3.33 5.77 -8.47
N CYS A 111 -2.25 5.79 -7.69
CA CYS A 111 -2.24 6.29 -6.30
C CYS A 111 -2.11 7.82 -6.22
N GLU A 112 -2.18 8.53 -7.35
CA GLU A 112 -1.93 9.98 -7.44
C GLU A 112 -0.48 10.33 -7.01
N ALA A 113 0.46 9.40 -7.21
CA ALA A 113 1.86 9.61 -6.89
C ALA A 113 2.59 10.42 -7.95
N GLU A 114 3.57 11.20 -7.52
CA GLU A 114 4.46 11.98 -8.39
C GLU A 114 5.87 11.41 -8.34
N LEU A 115 6.57 11.44 -9.47
CA LEU A 115 7.93 10.97 -9.55
C LEU A 115 8.88 12.06 -9.05
N ILE A 116 9.68 11.74 -8.03
CA ILE A 116 10.65 12.66 -7.42
C ILE A 116 12.04 12.06 -7.39
N GLU A 117 13.06 12.91 -7.24
CA GLU A 117 14.44 12.49 -7.05
C GLU A 117 14.90 12.79 -5.62
N ILE A 118 15.44 11.77 -4.95
CA ILE A 118 16.06 11.86 -3.63
C ILE A 118 17.44 11.22 -3.73
N GLU A 119 18.50 11.97 -3.42
CA GLU A 119 19.88 11.46 -3.37
C GLU A 119 20.28 10.68 -4.66
N LYS A 120 19.93 11.23 -5.83
CA LYS A 120 20.18 10.65 -7.18
C LYS A 120 19.41 9.36 -7.49
N SER A 121 18.44 9.00 -6.66
CA SER A 121 17.53 7.88 -6.88
C SER A 121 16.12 8.39 -7.08
N THR A 122 15.38 7.72 -7.96
CA THR A 122 14.01 8.12 -8.30
C THR A 122 13.00 7.33 -7.47
N TYR A 123 12.00 8.02 -6.93
CA TYR A 123 10.93 7.42 -6.13
C TYR A 123 9.57 7.98 -6.53
N TRP A 124 8.52 7.18 -6.36
CA TRP A 124 7.15 7.64 -6.41
C TRP A 124 6.74 8.21 -5.06
N GLU A 125 6.57 9.52 -4.95
CA GLU A 125 5.98 10.17 -3.78
C GLU A 125 4.47 10.00 -3.77
N ILE A 126 3.97 9.21 -2.83
CA ILE A 126 2.55 8.93 -2.66
C ILE A 126 2.00 9.95 -1.66
N PRO A 127 0.98 10.75 -2.02
CA PRO A 127 0.42 11.76 -1.11
C PRO A 127 -0.05 11.12 0.19
N LEU A 128 0.41 11.61 1.34
CA LEU A 128 -0.01 11.10 2.66
C LEU A 128 -1.50 11.34 2.93
N TYR A 129 -1.99 12.52 2.54
CA TYR A 129 -3.37 12.91 2.75
C TYR A 129 -4.15 12.74 1.45
N GLU A 130 -5.36 12.22 1.54
CA GLU A 130 -6.27 12.24 0.40
C GLU A 130 -6.89 13.63 0.28
N LYS A 131 -7.06 14.11 -0.95
CA LYS A 131 -7.87 15.31 -1.22
C LYS A 131 -9.29 15.22 -0.65
N PRO A 132 -9.95 16.34 -0.33
CA PRO A 132 -11.36 16.40 0.05
C PRO A 132 -12.29 15.50 -0.80
N ILE A 133 -13.37 14.97 -0.20
CA ILE A 133 -14.30 14.07 -0.94
C ILE A 133 -14.97 14.82 -2.11
N GLU A 134 -15.17 16.12 -1.93
CA GLU A 134 -15.87 17.02 -2.82
C GLU A 134 -15.13 17.16 -4.16
N GLU A 135 -13.80 17.00 -4.16
CA GLU A 135 -12.95 17.04 -5.35
C GLU A 135 -13.06 15.78 -6.21
N TYR A 136 -13.62 14.69 -5.69
CA TYR A 136 -13.88 13.50 -6.50
C TYR A 136 -15.17 13.64 -7.32
N PRO A 137 -15.25 13.06 -8.53
CA PRO A 137 -16.49 13.00 -9.30
C PRO A 137 -17.62 12.36 -8.49
N HIS A 138 -18.84 12.90 -8.61
CA HIS A 138 -20.00 12.52 -7.79
C HIS A 138 -20.19 10.99 -7.68
N LYS A 139 -20.09 10.27 -8.80
CA LYS A 139 -20.22 8.80 -8.88
C LYS A 139 -19.19 8.01 -8.05
N HIS A 140 -18.06 8.62 -7.70
CA HIS A 140 -17.00 7.99 -6.91
C HIS A 140 -17.02 8.36 -5.43
N ARG A 141 -17.72 9.44 -5.04
CA ARG A 141 -17.74 9.97 -3.67
C ARG A 141 -18.21 8.94 -2.65
N THR A 142 -19.29 8.21 -2.94
CA THR A 142 -19.84 7.17 -2.03
C THR A 142 -18.82 6.06 -1.75
N LYS A 143 -18.17 5.54 -2.80
CA LYS A 143 -17.15 4.49 -2.68
C LYS A 143 -15.92 5.01 -1.90
N LYS A 144 -15.50 6.24 -2.16
CA LYS A 144 -14.39 6.89 -1.44
C LYS A 144 -14.71 7.08 0.05
N ARG A 145 -15.91 7.55 0.40
CA ARG A 145 -16.37 7.65 1.80
C ARG A 145 -16.35 6.29 2.50
N ALA A 146 -16.87 5.26 1.85
CA ALA A 146 -16.87 3.91 2.40
C ALA A 146 -15.43 3.38 2.63
N ARG A 147 -14.51 3.61 1.68
CA ARG A 147 -13.09 3.25 1.84
C ARG A 147 -12.46 3.96 3.04
N ARG A 148 -12.69 5.27 3.20
CA ARG A 148 -12.17 6.05 4.33
C ARG A 148 -12.67 5.53 5.66
N LYS A 149 -13.95 5.18 5.75
CA LYS A 149 -14.51 4.60 6.98
C LYS A 149 -13.81 3.30 7.37
N VAL A 150 -13.50 2.44 6.39
CA VAL A 150 -12.75 1.20 6.64
C VAL A 150 -11.33 1.54 7.12
N LEU A 151 -10.60 2.41 6.42
CA LEU A 151 -9.24 2.81 6.82
C LEU A 151 -9.20 3.46 8.22
N GLU A 152 -10.21 4.25 8.57
CA GLU A 152 -10.32 4.88 9.89
C GLU A 152 -10.46 3.84 11.01
N THR A 153 -11.22 2.76 10.78
CA THR A 153 -11.29 1.64 11.74
C THR A 153 -9.90 1.01 11.94
N PHE A 154 -9.17 0.75 10.86
CA PHE A 154 -7.81 0.20 10.95
C PHE A 154 -6.85 1.16 11.67
N LYS A 155 -6.95 2.46 11.40
CA LYS A 155 -6.15 3.48 12.07
C LYS A 155 -6.39 3.46 13.58
N GLN A 156 -7.65 3.46 14.01
CA GLN A 156 -8.03 3.41 15.43
C GLN A 156 -7.54 2.14 16.12
N ASP A 157 -7.54 1.01 15.42
CA ASP A 157 -7.01 -0.24 15.97
C ASP A 157 -5.47 -0.23 16.03
N LEU A 158 -4.79 0.35 15.04
CA LEU A 158 -3.34 0.56 15.07
C LEU A 158 -2.92 1.46 16.24
N GLU A 159 -3.65 2.55 16.49
CA GLU A 159 -3.40 3.49 17.60
C GLU A 159 -3.51 2.82 18.98
N LYS A 160 -4.36 1.79 19.13
CA LYS A 160 -4.50 1.04 20.39
C LYS A 160 -3.32 0.09 20.64
N ILE A 161 -2.66 -0.37 19.58
CA ILE A 161 -1.59 -1.37 19.64
C ILE A 161 -0.23 -0.69 19.71
N LEU A 162 -0.07 0.44 19.02
CA LEU A 162 1.15 1.21 19.02
C LEU A 162 1.25 2.00 20.33
N VAL A 163 2.06 1.50 21.26
CA VAL A 163 2.55 2.31 22.39
C VAL A 163 3.63 3.22 21.82
N LEU A 164 3.26 4.47 21.54
CA LEU A 164 4.18 5.52 21.14
C LEU A 164 4.51 6.30 22.42
N ASP A 165 5.71 6.05 22.97
CA ASP A 165 6.26 6.79 24.12
C ASP A 165 6.79 8.18 23.70
#